data_AF-A0A3N0BJ46-F1
#
_entry.id   AF-A0A3N0BJ46-F1
#
_cell.length_a   1.000
_cell.length_b   1.000
_cell.length_c   1.000
_cell.angle_alpha   90.00
_cell.angle_beta   90.00
_cell.angle_gamma   90.00
#
_symmetry.space_group_name_H-M   'P 1'
#
loop_
_entity.id
_entity.type
_entity.pdbx_description
1 polymer ?
#
loop_
_entity_poly.entity_id
_entity_poly.type
_entity_poly.pdbx_seq_one_letter_code
_entity_poly.pdbx_strand_id
1 'polypeptide(L)'
;MGSFKLGKMTLGGLFKQPETIQYPVQTKTPPPGLKGHVSNDVESCILCGICQKRCPCGAITVDKPGRTWTIDRFRCVQCGSCVRECPKDCLTMEPSYAPPAAKKHVDAFEVPDAKKTA
;
A
#
# COMPACT_ATOMS: atom_id res chain seq x y z
N MET A 1 11.00 -18.40 46.68
CA MET A 1 10.92 -19.46 45.63
C MET A 1 10.79 -18.91 44.19
N GLY A 2 11.14 -17.64 43.90
CA GLY A 2 10.96 -17.06 42.55
C GLY A 2 12.21 -17.03 41.66
N SER A 3 13.42 -16.95 42.23
CA SER A 3 14.65 -16.66 41.48
C SER A 3 15.14 -17.81 40.57
N PHE A 4 14.89 -19.07 40.93
CA PHE A 4 15.36 -20.24 40.17
C PHE A 4 14.56 -20.50 38.88
N LYS A 5 13.28 -20.10 38.82
CA LYS A 5 12.45 -20.26 37.61
C LYS A 5 12.90 -19.30 36.50
N LEU A 6 13.30 -18.09 36.85
CA LEU A 6 13.78 -17.10 35.88
C LEU A 6 15.09 -17.54 35.24
N GLY A 7 16.04 -18.03 36.05
CA GLY A 7 17.34 -18.53 35.56
C GLY A 7 17.22 -19.68 34.54
N LYS A 8 16.31 -20.64 34.78
CA LYS A 8 16.07 -21.75 33.83
C LYS A 8 15.45 -21.26 32.51
N MET A 9 14.56 -20.29 32.57
CA MET A 9 13.91 -19.71 31.39
C MET A 9 14.88 -18.85 30.57
N THR A 10 15.75 -18.08 31.23
CA THR A 10 16.77 -17.27 30.56
C THR A 10 17.89 -18.11 29.94
N LEU A 11 18.40 -19.13 30.65
CA LEU A 11 19.36 -20.08 30.06
C LEU A 11 18.75 -20.81 28.85
N GLY A 12 17.49 -21.25 28.97
CA GLY A 12 16.79 -21.92 27.87
C GLY A 12 16.53 -21.01 26.66
N GLY A 13 16.40 -19.69 26.87
CA GLY A 13 16.26 -18.70 25.80
C GLY A 13 17.57 -18.40 25.08
N LEU A 14 18.71 -18.44 25.77
CA LEU A 14 20.03 -18.11 25.21
C LEU A 14 20.45 -19.08 24.09
N PHE A 15 20.01 -20.34 24.16
CA PHE A 15 20.33 -21.37 23.16
C PHE A 15 19.29 -21.49 22.03
N LYS A 16 18.19 -20.72 22.06
CA LYS A 16 17.23 -20.68 20.95
C LYS A 16 17.69 -19.66 19.91
N GLN A 17 17.38 -19.93 18.65
CA GLN A 17 17.59 -18.93 17.61
C GLN A 17 16.76 -17.68 17.90
N PRO A 18 17.32 -16.48 17.64
CA PRO A 18 16.57 -15.26 17.84
C PRO A 18 15.44 -15.16 16.82
N GLU A 19 14.26 -14.75 17.27
CA GLU A 19 13.09 -14.46 16.41
C GLU A 19 13.28 -13.20 15.53
N THR A 20 14.42 -12.52 15.67
CA THR A 20 14.73 -11.32 14.92
C THR A 20 15.10 -11.65 13.48
N ILE A 21 14.65 -10.80 12.55
CA ILE A 21 15.07 -10.86 11.15
C ILE A 21 16.04 -9.70 10.86
N GLN A 22 17.01 -9.93 9.98
CA GLN A 22 17.98 -8.92 9.58
C GLN A 22 17.39 -7.99 8.50
N TYR A 23 16.53 -7.04 8.89
CA TYR A 23 16.06 -5.99 8.00
C TYR A 23 17.23 -5.03 7.66
N PRO A 24 17.43 -4.60 6.40
CA PRO A 24 16.59 -4.78 5.21
C PRO A 24 16.93 -5.99 4.33
N VAL A 25 17.95 -6.79 4.69
CA VAL A 25 18.43 -7.93 3.87
C VAL A 25 17.38 -9.04 3.78
N GLN A 26 16.70 -9.32 4.88
CA GLN A 26 15.61 -10.29 4.96
C GLN A 26 14.34 -9.57 5.43
N THR A 27 13.23 -9.81 4.73
CA THR A 27 11.92 -9.26 5.06
C THR A 27 10.92 -10.39 5.30
N LYS A 28 9.92 -10.15 6.17
CA LYS A 28 8.83 -11.11 6.36
C LYS A 28 7.93 -11.08 5.13
N THR A 29 7.49 -12.25 4.70
CA THR A 29 6.47 -12.37 3.66
C THR A 29 5.18 -11.68 4.15
N PRO A 30 4.59 -10.77 3.36
CA PRO A 30 3.35 -10.12 3.76
C PRO A 30 2.22 -11.16 3.85
N PRO A 31 1.37 -11.10 4.89
CA PRO A 31 0.23 -12.01 5.00
C PRO A 31 -0.80 -11.78 3.87
N PRO A 32 -1.59 -12.80 3.51
CA PRO A 32 -2.62 -12.65 2.50
C PRO A 32 -3.65 -11.60 2.93
N GLY A 33 -4.06 -10.73 2.00
CA GLY A 33 -5.02 -9.65 2.26
C GLY A 33 -4.43 -8.43 2.98
N LEU A 34 -3.10 -8.33 3.13
CA LEU A 34 -2.46 -7.12 3.63
C LEU A 34 -2.81 -5.94 2.73
N LYS A 35 -3.41 -4.91 3.34
CA LYS A 35 -3.66 -3.62 2.70
C LYS A 35 -2.37 -2.80 2.78
N GLY A 36 -1.51 -2.94 1.77
CA GLY A 36 -0.36 -2.06 1.62
C GLY A 36 -0.79 -0.77 0.92
N HIS A 37 -0.22 -0.47 -0.25
CA HIS A 37 -0.50 0.78 -0.95
C HIS A 37 -1.42 0.59 -2.16
N VAL A 38 -2.04 1.69 -2.61
CA VAL A 38 -2.91 1.69 -3.79
C VAL A 38 -2.05 1.81 -5.03
N SER A 39 -2.16 0.85 -5.94
CA SER A 39 -1.58 0.89 -7.28
C SER A 39 -2.68 1.08 -8.33
N ASN A 40 -2.38 1.81 -9.39
CA ASN A 40 -3.33 2.09 -10.47
C ASN A 40 -2.78 1.56 -11.79
N ASP A 41 -3.51 0.64 -12.40
CA ASP A 41 -3.33 0.27 -13.79
C ASP A 41 -3.87 1.41 -14.67
N VAL A 42 -2.96 2.26 -15.11
CA VAL A 42 -3.25 3.44 -15.92
C VAL A 42 -3.84 3.10 -17.27
N GLU A 43 -3.53 1.93 -17.84
CA GLU A 43 -4.02 1.56 -19.19
C GLU A 43 -5.52 1.26 -19.18
N SER A 44 -6.00 0.65 -18.09
CA SER A 44 -7.42 0.32 -17.89
C SER A 44 -8.24 1.48 -17.32
N CYS A 45 -7.60 2.54 -16.83
CA CYS A 45 -8.26 3.66 -16.17
C CYS A 45 -9.00 4.56 -17.17
N ILE A 46 -10.30 4.73 -16.96
CA ILE A 46 -11.16 5.61 -17.77
C ILE A 46 -11.37 7.01 -17.17
N LEU A 47 -10.59 7.36 -16.13
CA LEU A 47 -10.68 8.65 -15.43
C LEU A 47 -12.10 9.01 -14.96
N CYS A 48 -12.91 8.03 -14.54
CA CYS A 48 -14.32 8.26 -14.18
C CYS A 48 -14.49 9.19 -12.95
N GLY A 49 -13.51 9.23 -12.05
CA GLY A 49 -13.51 10.05 -10.83
C GLY A 49 -14.27 9.46 -9.64
N ILE A 50 -14.79 8.23 -9.74
CA ILE A 50 -15.53 7.58 -8.63
C ILE A 50 -14.59 7.34 -7.43
N CYS A 51 -13.35 6.92 -7.68
CA CYS A 51 -12.35 6.71 -6.64
C CYS A 51 -12.03 7.98 -5.84
N GLN A 52 -12.00 9.14 -6.48
CA GLN A 52 -11.86 10.45 -5.81
C GLN A 52 -13.07 10.75 -4.92
N LYS A 53 -14.30 10.57 -5.44
CA LYS A 53 -15.54 10.84 -4.68
C LYS A 53 -15.70 9.91 -3.48
N ARG A 54 -15.25 8.65 -3.59
CA ARG A 54 -15.36 7.67 -2.51
C ARG A 54 -14.27 7.82 -1.45
N CYS A 55 -13.14 8.45 -1.78
CA CYS A 55 -12.02 8.55 -0.84
C CYS A 55 -12.43 9.34 0.41
N PRO A 56 -12.46 8.73 1.61
CA PRO A 56 -12.90 9.41 2.83
C PRO A 56 -11.95 10.55 3.26
N CYS A 57 -10.69 10.48 2.83
CA CYS A 57 -9.65 11.46 3.17
C CYS A 57 -9.33 12.44 2.04
N GLY A 58 -10.01 12.32 0.88
CA GLY A 58 -9.72 13.15 -0.30
C GLY A 58 -8.28 13.03 -0.80
N ALA A 59 -7.71 11.82 -0.76
CA ALA A 59 -6.32 11.56 -1.14
C ALA A 59 -6.10 11.43 -2.65
N ILE A 60 -7.15 11.12 -3.42
CA ILE A 60 -7.07 10.88 -4.87
C ILE A 60 -7.64 12.09 -5.60
N THR A 61 -6.94 12.57 -6.62
CA THR A 61 -7.44 13.59 -7.54
C THR A 61 -7.38 13.06 -8.97
N VAL A 62 -8.48 13.21 -9.70
CA VAL A 62 -8.61 12.79 -11.10
C VAL A 62 -8.83 14.02 -11.96
N ASP A 63 -7.87 14.32 -12.81
CA ASP A 63 -7.96 15.36 -13.80
C ASP A 63 -8.28 14.76 -15.18
N LYS A 64 -9.52 14.94 -15.64
CA LYS A 64 -9.99 14.47 -16.95
C LYS A 64 -9.35 15.23 -18.12
N PRO A 65 -9.34 16.58 -18.15
CA PRO A 65 -8.73 17.32 -19.25
C PRO A 65 -7.21 17.12 -19.34
N GLY A 66 -6.49 17.13 -18.21
CA GLY A 66 -5.05 16.83 -18.18
C GLY A 66 -4.70 15.34 -18.13
N ARG A 67 -5.69 14.45 -18.27
CA ARG A 67 -5.55 12.98 -18.25
C ARG A 67 -4.67 12.44 -17.11
N THR A 68 -4.68 13.09 -15.96
CA THR A 68 -3.79 12.77 -14.86
C THR A 68 -4.59 12.17 -13.70
N TRP A 69 -4.11 11.04 -13.19
CA TRP A 69 -4.58 10.46 -11.93
C TRP A 69 -3.50 10.65 -10.87
N THR A 70 -3.82 11.33 -9.77
CA THR A 70 -2.86 11.61 -8.70
C THR A 70 -3.33 11.06 -7.36
N ILE A 71 -2.37 10.68 -6.52
CA ILE A 71 -2.62 10.21 -5.16
C ILE A 71 -1.62 10.83 -4.17
N ASP A 72 -2.16 11.52 -3.17
CA ASP A 72 -1.43 11.95 -1.99
C ASP A 72 -1.32 10.77 -1.01
N ARG A 73 -0.16 10.10 -1.02
CA ARG A 73 0.12 8.95 -0.16
C ARG A 73 0.11 9.30 1.33
N PHE A 74 0.33 10.56 1.70
CA PHE A 74 0.33 11.01 3.09
C PHE A 74 -1.09 11.25 3.63
N ARG A 75 -2.08 11.42 2.75
CA ARG A 75 -3.50 11.48 3.13
C ARG A 75 -4.20 10.12 3.05
N CYS A 76 -3.62 9.17 2.33
CA CYS A 76 -4.22 7.85 2.13
C CYS A 76 -4.17 7.01 3.42
N VAL A 77 -5.34 6.61 3.92
CA VAL A 77 -5.48 5.72 5.09
C VAL A 77 -5.57 4.23 4.72
N GLN A 78 -5.27 3.86 3.48
CA GLN A 78 -5.22 2.47 3.00
C GLN A 78 -6.51 1.65 3.27
N CYS A 79 -7.67 2.31 3.27
CA CYS A 79 -8.95 1.65 3.57
C CYS A 79 -9.42 0.66 2.50
N GLY A 80 -8.98 0.85 1.24
CA GLY A 80 -9.38 0.05 0.08
C GLY A 80 -10.75 0.40 -0.51
N SER A 81 -11.36 1.54 -0.15
CA SER A 81 -12.67 1.90 -0.71
C SER A 81 -12.61 2.33 -2.18
N CYS A 82 -11.50 2.91 -2.63
CA CYS A 82 -11.30 3.26 -4.04
C CYS A 82 -11.23 2.02 -4.95
N VAL A 83 -10.58 0.96 -4.47
CA VAL A 83 -10.48 -0.33 -5.17
C VAL A 83 -11.85 -0.97 -5.34
N ARG A 84 -12.64 -1.04 -4.26
CA ARG A 84 -13.97 -1.68 -4.28
C ARG A 84 -15.01 -0.99 -5.17
N GLU A 85 -14.91 0.32 -5.35
CA GLU A 85 -15.87 1.10 -6.14
C GLU A 85 -15.38 1.39 -7.56
N CYS A 86 -14.21 0.90 -7.95
CA CYS A 86 -13.69 1.15 -9.30
C CYS A 86 -14.48 0.30 -10.31
N PRO A 87 -15.25 0.90 -11.24
CA PRO A 87 -16.07 0.13 -12.17
C PRO A 87 -15.25 -0.65 -13.22
N LYS A 88 -13.96 -0.34 -13.34
CA LYS A 88 -13.02 -0.99 -14.26
C LYS A 88 -12.03 -1.91 -13.53
N ASP A 89 -12.12 -2.00 -12.20
CA ASP A 89 -11.20 -2.79 -11.37
C ASP A 89 -9.71 -2.50 -11.63
N CYS A 90 -9.38 -1.29 -12.10
CA CYS A 90 -8.00 -0.91 -12.44
C CYS A 90 -7.13 -0.55 -11.21
N LEU A 91 -7.73 -0.44 -10.03
CA LEU A 91 -7.04 -0.11 -8.79
C LEU A 91 -6.82 -1.39 -7.98
N THR A 92 -5.62 -1.58 -7.45
CA THR A 92 -5.28 -2.74 -6.62
C THR A 92 -4.64 -2.31 -5.30
N MET A 93 -4.82 -3.11 -4.25
CA MET A 93 -4.08 -2.97 -2.99
C MET A 93 -2.86 -3.87 -3.05
N GLU A 94 -1.68 -3.29 -3.24
CA GLU A 94 -0.44 -4.03 -3.31
C GLU A 94 0.07 -4.30 -1.88
N PRO A 95 0.48 -5.54 -1.53
CA PRO A 95 0.81 -5.92 -0.16
C PRO A 95 2.20 -5.42 0.29
N SER A 96 2.77 -4.42 -0.38
CA SER A 96 4.05 -3.83 -0.03
C SER A 96 3.87 -2.55 0.79
N TYR A 97 4.78 -2.35 1.75
CA TYR A 97 4.86 -1.13 2.53
C TYR A 97 5.40 0.02 1.68
N ALA A 98 4.88 1.23 1.92
CA ALA A 98 5.42 2.41 1.29
C ALA A 98 6.86 2.68 1.82
N PRO A 99 7.81 3.02 0.94
CA PRO A 99 9.14 3.40 1.40
C PRO A 99 9.08 4.67 2.24
N PRO A 100 10.00 4.84 3.22
CA PRO A 100 10.08 6.08 3.97
C PRO A 100 10.46 7.23 3.03
N ALA A 101 9.74 8.34 3.13
CA ALA A 101 10.01 9.54 2.34
C ALA A 101 10.31 10.73 3.25
N ALA A 102 11.38 11.47 2.94
CA ALA A 102 11.80 12.64 3.71
C ALA A 102 10.87 13.86 3.54
N LYS A 103 10.10 13.89 2.44
CA LYS A 103 9.19 14.98 2.09
C LYS A 103 7.83 14.43 1.67
N LYS A 104 6.79 15.25 1.90
CA LYS A 104 5.46 15.00 1.34
C LYS A 104 5.56 15.03 -0.19
N HIS A 105 4.99 14.02 -0.84
CA HIS A 105 4.94 13.91 -2.28
C HIS A 105 3.57 13.40 -2.70
N VAL A 106 3.21 13.73 -3.94
CA VAL A 106 2.00 13.28 -4.61
C VAL A 106 2.46 12.47 -5.80
N ASP A 107 2.02 11.21 -5.88
CA ASP A 107 2.31 10.39 -7.04
C ASP A 107 1.33 10.78 -8.14
N ALA A 108 1.86 11.21 -9.29
CA ALA A 108 1.08 11.56 -10.46
C ALA A 108 1.31 10.53 -11.56
N PHE A 109 0.22 10.04 -12.14
CA PHE A 109 0.21 9.05 -13.18
C PHE A 109 -0.55 9.60 -14.39
N GLU A 110 0.08 9.61 -15.55
CA GLU A 110 -0.55 9.99 -16.81
C GLU A 110 -1.26 8.78 -17.41
N VAL A 111 -2.54 8.95 -17.75
CA VAL A 111 -3.36 7.88 -18.34
C VAL A 111 -3.24 7.95 -19.87
N PRO A 112 -2.64 6.93 -20.52
CA PRO A 112 -2.42 6.95 -21.97
C PRO A 112 -3.75 7.00 -22.73
N ASP A 113 -3.74 7.57 -23.94
CA ASP A 113 -4.91 7.53 -24.81
C ASP A 113 -5.29 6.08 -25.11
N ALA A 114 -6.56 5.73 -24.88
CA ALA A 114 -7.08 4.43 -25.26
C ALA A 114 -6.88 4.29 -26.77
N LYS A 115 -5.87 3.51 -27.18
CA LYS A 115 -5.73 3.10 -28.58
C LYS A 115 -7.06 2.47 -28.94
N LYS A 116 -7.83 3.13 -29.81
CA LYS A 116 -9.00 2.54 -30.45
C LYS A 116 -8.47 1.32 -31.19
N THR A 117 -8.61 0.14 -30.59
CA THR A 117 -8.45 -1.12 -31.29
C THR A 117 -9.51 -1.11 -32.37
N ALA A 118 -9.07 -1.02 -33.62
CA ALA A 118 -9.89 -1.13 -34.81
C ALA A 118 -10.53 -2.52 -34.92
#